data_AF-A0A6L8G4S4-F1
#
_entry.id   AF-A0A6L8G4S4-F1
#
_cell.length_a   1.000
_cell.length_b   1.000
_cell.length_c   1.000
_cell.angle_alpha   90.00
_cell.angle_beta   90.00
_cell.angle_gamma   90.00
#
_symmetry.space_group_name_H-M   'P 1'
#
loop_
_entity.id
_entity.type
_entity.pdbx_description
1 polymer ?
#
loop_
_entity_poly.entity_id
_entity_poly.type
_entity_poly.pdbx_seq_one_letter_code
_entity_poly.pdbx_strand_id
1 'polypeptide(L)'
;MVELVSRPYARAFEAYARRYPNEILCLSADLTSSCEINGFRDRHPEQFLSLGMAEQNMMSFAGGLGLAGYRPFVHTFGVFMYRRPYDQLVASI
;
A
#
# COMPACT_ATOMS: atom_id res chain seq x y z
N MET A 1 -18.41 26.07 11.19
CA MET A 1 -17.02 25.77 11.58
C MET A 1 -16.64 24.50 10.82
N VAL A 2 -15.60 24.50 9.98
CA VAL A 2 -15.20 23.29 9.23
C VAL A 2 -14.30 22.45 10.12
N GLU A 3 -14.65 21.18 10.30
CA GLU A 3 -13.80 20.22 11.01
C GLU A 3 -12.61 19.84 10.11
N LEU A 4 -11.39 20.11 10.57
CA LEU A 4 -10.17 19.69 9.88
C LEU A 4 -9.80 18.27 10.31
N VAL A 5 -10.04 17.30 9.43
CA VAL A 5 -9.64 15.92 9.66
C VAL A 5 -8.21 15.71 9.17
N SER A 6 -7.29 15.42 10.10
CA SER A 6 -5.89 15.13 9.79
C SER A 6 -5.65 13.64 9.65
N ARG A 7 -4.97 13.26 8.57
CA ARG A 7 -4.55 11.89 8.25
C ARG A 7 -5.67 10.83 8.35
N PRO A 8 -6.81 11.04 7.67
CA PRO A 8 -7.94 10.13 7.75
C PRO A 8 -7.60 8.73 7.22
N TYR A 9 -6.71 8.63 6.24
CA TYR A 9 -6.34 7.37 5.64
C TYR A 9 -5.57 6.48 6.63
N ALA A 10 -4.59 7.05 7.36
CA ALA A 10 -3.82 6.31 8.36
C ALA A 10 -4.71 5.54 9.35
N ARG A 11 -5.72 6.22 9.90
CA ARG A 11 -6.63 5.65 10.90
C ARG A 11 -7.54 4.60 10.29
N ALA A 12 -8.10 4.88 9.12
CA ALA A 12 -9.01 3.96 8.44
C ALA A 12 -8.30 2.69 7.97
N PHE A 13 -7.12 2.84 7.37
CA PHE A 13 -6.32 1.72 6.88
C PHE A 13 -5.91 0.80 8.02
N GLU A 14 -5.37 1.34 9.12
CA GLU A 14 -4.99 0.50 10.25
C GLU A 14 -6.20 -0.23 10.87
N ALA A 15 -7.32 0.47 11.06
CA ALA A 15 -8.53 -0.14 11.63
C ALA A 15 -9.05 -1.30 10.75
N TYR A 16 -8.88 -1.19 9.43
CA TYR A 16 -9.21 -2.25 8.49
C TYR A 16 -8.17 -3.38 8.51
N ALA A 17 -6.88 -3.04 8.44
CA ALA A 17 -5.76 -3.97 8.39
C ALA A 17 -5.74 -4.93 9.59
N ARG A 18 -6.05 -4.42 10.79
CA ARG A 18 -6.12 -5.22 12.03
C ARG A 18 -7.18 -6.32 12.03
N ARG A 19 -8.16 -6.27 11.12
CA ARG A 19 -9.15 -7.35 10.97
C ARG A 19 -8.58 -8.57 10.25
N TYR A 20 -7.47 -8.39 9.53
CA TYR A 20 -6.83 -9.43 8.72
C TYR A 20 -5.30 -9.39 8.89
N PRO A 21 -4.78 -9.60 10.12
CA PRO A 21 -3.37 -9.40 10.44
C PRO A 21 -2.42 -10.33 9.66
N ASN A 22 -2.91 -11.50 9.21
CA ASN A 22 -2.13 -12.48 8.47
C ASN A 22 -2.35 -12.43 6.95
N GLU A 23 -3.24 -11.57 6.45
CA GLU A 23 -3.57 -11.48 5.03
C GLU A 23 -3.14 -10.14 4.43
N ILE A 24 -3.30 -9.04 5.17
CA ILE A 24 -3.02 -7.69 4.66
C ILE A 24 -1.52 -7.38 4.71
N LEU A 25 -1.00 -6.96 3.55
CA LEU A 25 0.37 -6.46 3.41
C LEU A 25 0.33 -5.02 2.90
N CYS A 26 0.99 -4.11 3.60
CA CYS A 26 1.15 -2.71 3.25
C CYS A 26 2.40 -2.53 2.39
N LEU A 27 2.22 -2.34 1.10
CA LEU A 27 3.32 -2.14 0.14
C LEU A 27 3.55 -0.63 -0.07
N SER A 28 4.81 -0.19 0.00
CA SER A 28 5.20 1.22 -0.18
C SER A 28 6.20 1.39 -1.31
N ALA A 29 5.97 2.40 -2.16
CA ALA A 29 6.90 2.83 -3.22
C ALA A 29 7.88 3.93 -2.75
N ASP A 30 8.47 3.77 -1.56
CA ASP A 30 9.26 4.82 -0.89
C ASP A 30 8.49 6.12 -0.59
N LEU A 31 7.16 6.02 -0.44
CA LEU A 31 6.27 7.16 -0.16
C LEU A 31 5.58 7.04 1.20
N THR A 32 6.23 6.34 2.14
CA THR A 32 5.64 5.88 3.41
C THR A 32 4.99 7.01 4.24
N SER A 33 5.70 8.12 4.46
CA SER A 33 5.15 9.26 5.22
C SER A 33 4.09 10.04 4.42
N SER A 34 4.33 10.19 3.11
CA SER A 34 3.47 10.90 2.18
C SER A 34 2.13 10.22 1.94
N CYS A 35 2.09 8.88 2.01
CA CYS A 35 0.88 8.06 1.92
C CYS A 35 0.28 7.73 3.29
N GLU A 36 0.68 8.44 4.35
CA GLU A 36 0.14 8.32 5.71
C GLU A 36 0.33 6.94 6.40
N ILE A 37 1.25 6.11 5.93
CA ILE A 37 1.44 4.74 6.43
C ILE A 37 2.67 4.56 7.33
N ASN A 38 3.38 5.65 7.67
CA ASN A 38 4.53 5.56 8.58
C ASN A 38 4.16 5.03 9.97
N GLY A 39 3.01 5.42 10.51
CA GLY A 39 2.54 4.89 11.79
C GLY A 39 2.17 3.40 11.71
N PHE A 40 1.63 2.96 10.57
CA PHE A 40 1.33 1.55 10.34
C PHE A 40 2.63 0.71 10.30
N ARG A 41 3.64 1.15 9.53
CA ARG A 41 4.98 0.54 9.51
C ARG A 41 5.55 0.37 10.91
N ASP A 42 5.49 1.43 11.72
CA ASP A 42 6.13 1.43 13.04
C ASP A 42 5.44 0.47 14.03
N ARG A 43 4.13 0.21 13.85
CA ARG A 43 3.33 -0.63 14.75
C ARG A 43 3.11 -2.05 14.27
N HIS A 44 3.14 -2.29 12.96
CA HIS A 44 2.92 -3.58 12.30
C HIS A 44 4.03 -3.84 11.27
N PRO A 45 5.31 -3.86 11.70
CA PRO A 45 6.46 -3.96 10.78
C PRO A 45 6.46 -5.25 9.95
N GLU A 46 5.89 -6.34 10.48
CA GLU A 46 5.72 -7.62 9.79
C GLU A 46 4.74 -7.57 8.62
N GLN A 47 3.82 -6.60 8.62
CA GLN A 47 2.86 -6.37 7.54
C GLN A 47 3.35 -5.31 6.54
N PHE A 48 4.52 -4.70 6.74
CA PHE A 48 5.01 -3.59 5.91
C PHE A 48 6.17 -4.03 5.00
N LEU A 49 6.05 -3.75 3.71
CA LEU A 49 7.08 -4.02 2.71
C LEU A 49 7.35 -2.75 1.89
N SER A 50 8.59 -2.25 1.94
CA SER A 50 9.03 -1.19 1.03
C SER A 50 9.72 -1.79 -0.19
N LEU A 51 9.24 -1.43 -1.38
CA LEU A 51 9.80 -1.92 -2.65
C LEU A 51 10.55 -0.82 -3.42
N GLY A 52 10.78 0.34 -2.78
CA GLY A 52 11.47 1.48 -3.38
C GLY A 52 10.67 2.16 -4.49
N MET A 53 11.31 3.06 -5.24
CA MET A 53 10.71 3.77 -6.39
C MET A 53 10.58 2.87 -7.64
N ALA A 54 9.97 1.70 -7.48
CA ALA A 54 9.87 0.64 -8.48
C ALA A 54 8.43 0.15 -8.66
N GLU A 55 7.52 1.06 -9.05
CA GLU A 55 6.09 0.78 -9.11
C GLU A 55 5.74 -0.36 -10.07
N GLN A 56 6.45 -0.50 -11.20
CA GLN A 56 6.28 -1.65 -12.11
C GLN A 56 6.47 -2.97 -11.38
N ASN A 57 7.61 -3.12 -10.69
CA ASN A 57 7.92 -4.32 -9.92
C ASN A 57 6.94 -4.52 -8.76
N MET A 58 6.58 -3.44 -8.06
CA MET A 58 5.62 -3.50 -6.95
C MET A 58 4.24 -3.98 -7.40
N MET A 59 3.78 -3.56 -8.59
CA MET A 59 2.49 -3.99 -9.13
C MET A 59 2.50 -5.47 -9.52
N SER A 60 3.53 -5.96 -10.21
CA SER A 60 3.67 -7.39 -10.49
C SER A 60 3.82 -8.22 -9.21
N PHE A 61 4.57 -7.71 -8.22
CA PHE A 61 4.72 -8.35 -6.92
C PHE A 61 3.38 -8.45 -6.18
N ALA A 62 2.57 -7.38 -6.21
CA ALA A 62 1.22 -7.38 -5.66
C ALA A 62 0.30 -8.41 -6.34
N GLY A 63 0.36 -8.53 -7.67
CA GLY A 63 -0.38 -9.57 -8.41
C GLY A 63 -0.02 -10.98 -7.91
N GLY A 64 1.28 -11.28 -7.77
CA GLY A 64 1.75 -12.56 -7.24
C GLY A 64 1.31 -12.82 -5.78
N LEU A 65 1.35 -11.80 -4.92
CA LEU A 65 0.84 -11.90 -3.55
C LEU A 65 -0.66 -12.21 -3.51
N GLY A 66 -1.44 -11.60 -4.40
CA GLY A 66 -2.87 -11.89 -4.55
C GLY A 66 -3.13 -13.36 -4.90
N LEU A 67 -2.36 -13.92 -5.83
CA LEU A 67 -2.43 -15.36 -6.18
C LEU A 67 -2.05 -16.28 -5.01
N ALA A 68 -1.14 -15.83 -4.14
CA ALA A 68 -0.73 -16.55 -2.94
C ALA A 68 -1.72 -16.42 -1.77
N GLY A 69 -2.85 -15.73 -1.94
CA GLY A 69 -3.89 -15.57 -0.92
C GLY A 69 -3.70 -14.37 0.02
N TYR A 70 -2.71 -13.52 -0.24
CA TYR A 70 -2.54 -12.27 0.49
C TYR A 70 -3.41 -11.14 -0.10
N ARG A 71 -3.57 -10.07 0.67
CA ARG A 71 -4.29 -8.85 0.30
C ARG A 71 -3.30 -7.68 0.29
N PRO A 72 -2.52 -7.49 -0.78
CA PRO A 72 -1.57 -6.39 -0.87
C PRO A 72 -2.28 -5.04 -1.06
N PHE A 73 -1.98 -4.08 -0.21
CA PHE A 73 -2.39 -2.68 -0.33
C PHE A 73 -1.22 -1.86 -0.83
N VAL A 74 -1.32 -1.38 -2.06
CA VAL A 74 -0.27 -0.61 -2.74
C VAL A 74 -0.39 0.88 -2.41
N HIS A 75 0.70 1.47 -1.91
CA HIS A 75 0.77 2.88 -1.55
C HIS A 75 1.82 3.61 -2.37
N THR A 76 1.34 4.46 -3.28
CA THR A 76 2.12 5.41 -4.06
C THR A 76 1.21 6.58 -4.45
N PHE A 77 1.76 7.60 -5.11
CA PHE A 77 0.94 8.68 -5.65
C PHE A 77 0.21 8.25 -6.91
N GLY A 78 -0.96 8.84 -7.15
CA GLY A 78 -1.81 8.49 -8.30
C GLY A 78 -1.04 8.47 -9.63
N VAL A 79 -0.22 9.48 -9.91
CA VAL A 79 0.57 9.54 -11.15
C VAL A 79 1.55 8.36 -11.33
N PHE A 80 2.09 7.83 -10.23
CA PHE A 80 3.02 6.71 -10.26
C PHE A 80 2.29 5.35 -10.27
N MET A 81 1.05 5.31 -9.79
CA MET A 81 0.23 4.10 -9.76
C MET A 81 -0.17 3.59 -11.14
N TYR A 82 -0.34 4.48 -12.13
CA TYR A 82 -0.86 4.09 -13.45
C TYR A 82 0.00 4.49 -14.64
N ARG A 83 0.84 5.52 -14.57
CA ARG A 83 1.62 5.92 -15.77
C ARG A 83 2.79 4.99 -16.03
N ARG A 84 3.64 4.79 -15.02
CA ARG A 84 4.84 3.97 -15.12
C ARG A 84 4.49 2.46 -15.18
N PRO A 85 3.60 1.91 -14.32
CA PRO A 85 3.29 0.49 -14.32
C PRO A 85 2.00 0.14 -15.07
N TYR A 86 1.65 0.89 -16.13
CA TYR A 86 0.38 0.70 -16.82
C TYR A 86 0.21 -0.73 -17.33
N ASP A 87 1.26 -1.29 -17.94
CA ASP A 87 1.27 -2.66 -18.46
C ASP A 87 1.04 -3.69 -17.34
N GLN A 88 1.72 -3.54 -16.21
CA GLN A 88 1.53 -4.42 -15.05
C GLN A 88 0.13 -4.29 -14.45
N LEU A 89 -0.42 -3.07 -14.40
CA LEU A 89 -1.78 -2.83 -13.91
C LEU A 89 -2.84 -3.53 -14.76
N VAL A 90 -2.65 -3.62 -16.09
CA VAL A 90 -3.66 -4.24 -16.98
C VAL A 90 -3.43 -5.71 -17.25
N ALA A 91 -2.20 -6.20 -17.10
CA ALA A 91 -1.82 -7.57 -17.47
C ALA A 91 -1.43 -8.47 -16.29
N SER A 92 -1.04 -7.90 -15.13
CA SER A 92 -0.51 -8.67 -13.99
C SER A 92 -1.40 -8.68 -12.74
N ILE A 93 -2.39 -7.76 -12.66
CA ILE A 93 -3.32 -7.60 -11.53
C ILE A 93 -4.73 -7.85 -12.03
#